data_AF-A0A176FBD7-F1
#
_entry.id   AF-A0A176FBD7-F1
#
_cell.length_a   1.000
_cell.length_b   1.000
_cell.length_c   1.000
_cell.angle_alpha   90.00
_cell.angle_beta   90.00
_cell.angle_gamma   90.00
#
_symmetry.space_group_name_H-M   'P 1'
#
loop_
_entity.id
_entity.type
_entity.pdbx_description
1 polymer ?
#
loop_
_entity_poly.entity_id
_entity_poly.type
_entity_poly.pdbx_seq_one_letter_code
_entity_poly.pdbx_strand_id
1 'polypeptide(L)'
;MQIRFVDALRKQGWKGNAYVGHLAEAELEMMKMKDPNLFTLGTNVMLFEDSEATQALVNAVKESGSNLHPEAILDGWVGGIVVEGVLEQLGEDTSAEAINAVMRNIEIDTKGLRGGPITWTDDNHFRETIYYRAYRWSDEKGAMEIARDWKAYEVE
;
A
#
# COMPACT_ATOMS: atom_id res chain seq x y z
N MET A 1 15.00 2.58 4.73
CA MET A 1 16.44 2.35 4.43
C MET A 1 16.80 2.78 3.00
N GLN A 2 16.05 2.35 1.98
CA GLN A 2 16.39 2.59 0.57
C GLN A 2 16.42 4.08 0.19
N ILE A 3 15.44 4.88 0.60
CA ILE A 3 15.37 6.30 0.27
C ILE A 3 16.52 7.10 0.92
N ARG A 4 16.90 6.77 2.16
CA ARG A 4 18.06 7.39 2.83
C ARG A 4 19.39 7.10 2.12
N PHE A 5 19.53 5.93 1.50
CA PHE A 5 20.67 5.63 0.66
C PHE A 5 20.70 6.53 -0.58
N VAL A 6 19.54 6.76 -1.22
CA VAL A 6 19.42 7.71 -2.34
C VAL A 6 19.77 9.13 -1.89
N ASP A 7 19.28 9.59 -0.73
CA ASP A 7 19.65 10.89 -0.16
C ASP A 7 21.17 11.04 0.02
N ALA A 8 21.85 9.99 0.51
CA ALA A 8 23.30 9.98 0.61
C ALA A 8 23.99 10.10 -0.77
N LEU A 9 23.49 9.41 -1.80
CA LEU A 9 24.00 9.54 -3.16
C LEU A 9 23.79 10.96 -3.73
N ARG A 10 22.65 11.59 -3.44
CA ARG A 10 22.39 12.99 -3.82
C ARG A 10 23.40 13.94 -3.20
N LYS A 11 23.73 13.75 -1.93
CA LYS A 11 24.76 14.52 -1.21
C LYS A 11 26.17 14.35 -1.81
N GLN A 12 26.43 13.22 -2.48
CA GLN A 12 27.67 12.97 -3.23
C GLN A 12 27.61 13.47 -4.69
N GLY A 13 26.51 14.13 -5.10
CA GLY A 13 26.35 14.72 -6.42
C GLY A 13 25.84 13.77 -7.50
N TRP A 14 25.40 12.55 -7.16
CA TRP A 14 24.78 11.65 -8.14
C TRP A 14 23.39 12.16 -8.55
N LYS A 15 23.14 12.27 -9.86
CA LYS A 15 21.91 12.87 -10.44
C LYS A 15 21.01 11.90 -11.20
N GLY A 16 21.31 10.60 -11.17
CA GLY A 16 20.53 9.61 -11.92
C GLY A 16 19.15 9.34 -11.32
N ASN A 17 18.31 8.63 -12.06
CA ASN A 17 17.01 8.17 -11.57
C ASN A 17 17.21 7.03 -10.56
N ALA A 18 16.52 7.12 -9.42
CA ALA A 18 16.47 6.08 -8.41
C ALA A 18 15.06 5.45 -8.38
N TYR A 19 15.01 4.13 -8.31
CA TYR A 19 13.76 3.37 -8.18
C TYR A 19 13.87 2.53 -6.92
N VAL A 20 12.94 2.73 -5.99
CA VAL A 20 12.94 2.05 -4.69
C VAL A 20 11.54 1.49 -4.40
N GLY A 21 11.46 0.52 -3.48
CA GLY A 21 10.18 -0.02 -3.04
C GLY A 21 9.40 1.00 -2.21
N HIS A 22 8.08 1.02 -2.40
CA HIS A 22 7.15 1.70 -1.51
C HIS A 22 7.06 0.90 -0.19
N LEU A 23 7.83 1.33 0.80
CA LEU A 23 7.77 0.86 2.18
C LEU A 23 6.92 1.82 3.03
N ALA A 24 6.56 1.41 4.24
CA ALA A 24 5.62 2.11 5.11
C ALA A 24 5.91 3.63 5.29
N GLU A 25 7.19 4.02 5.31
CA GLU A 25 7.58 5.43 5.48
C GLU A 25 7.91 6.15 4.17
N ALA A 26 7.72 5.50 3.02
CA ALA A 26 8.23 6.02 1.75
C ALA A 26 7.63 7.38 1.40
N GLU A 27 6.32 7.55 1.57
CA GLU A 27 5.65 8.82 1.31
C GLU A 27 6.20 9.95 2.18
N LEU A 28 6.36 9.70 3.49
CA LEU A 28 6.95 10.67 4.43
C LEU A 28 8.40 11.02 4.07
N GLU A 29 9.19 10.05 3.63
CA GLU A 29 10.58 10.28 3.20
C GLU A 29 10.64 11.02 1.86
N MET A 30 9.75 10.71 0.91
CA MET A 30 9.65 11.40 -0.38
C MET A 30 9.22 12.85 -0.24
N MET A 31 8.21 13.15 0.59
CA MET A 31 7.76 14.51 0.86
C MET A 31 8.83 15.38 1.53
N LYS A 32 9.78 14.76 2.25
CA LYS A 32 10.96 15.44 2.80
C LYS A 32 12.03 15.69 1.75
N MET A 33 12.31 14.69 0.91
CA MET A 33 13.36 14.79 -0.11
C MET A 33 12.99 15.67 -1.29
N LYS A 34 11.72 15.64 -1.72
CA LYS A 34 11.19 16.39 -2.86
C LYS A 34 12.05 16.23 -4.12
N ASP A 35 12.53 15.00 -4.35
CA ASP A 35 13.43 14.68 -5.46
C ASP A 35 12.61 14.18 -6.67
N PRO A 36 12.57 14.90 -7.80
CA PRO A 36 11.81 14.49 -8.98
C PRO A 36 12.41 13.26 -9.69
N ASN A 37 13.66 12.89 -9.37
CA ASN A 37 14.35 11.72 -9.92
C ASN A 37 14.31 10.50 -8.97
N LEU A 38 13.59 10.59 -7.84
CA LEU A 38 13.31 9.47 -6.97
C LEU A 38 11.89 8.95 -7.23
N PHE A 39 11.82 7.68 -7.61
CA PHE A 39 10.57 6.96 -7.85
C PHE A 39 10.38 5.88 -6.79
N THR A 40 9.19 5.82 -6.20
CA THR A 40 8.78 4.68 -5.38
C THR A 40 7.78 3.83 -6.14
N LEU A 41 7.90 2.51 -6.02
CA LEU A 41 7.00 1.55 -6.66
C LEU A 41 6.36 0.68 -5.58
N GLY A 42 5.03 0.63 -5.56
CA GLY A 42 4.28 -0.01 -4.48
C GLY A 42 3.02 -0.71 -4.91
N THR A 43 2.56 -1.60 -4.04
CA THR A 43 1.28 -2.30 -4.16
C THR A 43 0.14 -1.59 -3.45
N ASN A 44 0.47 -0.64 -2.58
CA ASN A 44 -0.49 0.18 -1.85
C ASN A 44 -0.51 1.60 -2.42
N VAL A 45 -1.69 2.22 -2.31
CA VAL A 45 -1.94 3.66 -2.48
C VAL A 45 -1.03 4.50 -1.56
N MET A 46 -0.72 5.74 -1.95
CA MET A 46 -0.15 6.74 -1.04
C MET A 46 -1.25 7.69 -0.53
N LEU A 47 -1.16 8.13 0.72
CA LEU A 47 -2.22 8.88 1.38
C LEU A 47 -2.44 10.27 0.80
N PHE A 48 -1.45 10.88 0.13
CA PHE A 48 -1.61 12.14 -0.59
C PHE A 48 -2.69 12.07 -1.67
N GLU A 49 -3.05 10.87 -2.15
CA GLU A 49 -4.13 10.69 -3.12
C GLU A 49 -5.51 11.09 -2.55
N ASP A 50 -5.65 11.13 -1.23
CA ASP A 50 -6.82 11.66 -0.51
C ASP A 50 -8.17 11.06 -0.98
N SER A 51 -8.15 9.78 -1.36
CA SER A 51 -9.35 8.98 -1.65
C SER A 51 -10.21 8.75 -0.40
N GLU A 52 -11.49 8.39 -0.58
CA GLU A 52 -12.39 8.02 0.52
C GLU A 52 -11.79 6.91 1.40
N ALA A 53 -11.13 5.92 0.81
CA ALA A 53 -10.52 4.81 1.56
C ALA A 53 -9.30 5.24 2.38
N THR A 54 -8.45 6.12 1.84
CA THR A 54 -7.33 6.70 2.60
C THR A 54 -7.82 7.64 3.71
N GLN A 55 -8.90 8.39 3.46
CA GLN A 55 -9.53 9.23 4.48
C GLN A 55 -10.14 8.40 5.61
N ALA A 56 -10.73 7.24 5.31
CA ALA A 56 -11.25 6.32 6.33
C ALA A 56 -10.14 5.89 7.30
N LEU A 57 -8.97 5.49 6.80
CA LEU A 57 -7.81 5.18 7.63
C LEU A 57 -7.36 6.39 8.45
N VAL A 58 -7.17 7.55 7.83
CA VAL A 58 -6.73 8.77 8.52
C VAL A 58 -7.69 9.16 9.65
N ASN A 59 -9.00 9.06 9.42
CA ASN A 59 -10.02 9.36 10.40
C ASN A 59 -10.03 8.33 11.54
N ALA A 60 -9.94 7.04 11.23
CA ALA A 60 -9.85 5.99 12.24
C ALA A 60 -8.64 6.18 13.18
N VAL A 61 -7.48 6.57 12.64
CA VAL A 61 -6.29 6.88 13.45
C VAL A 61 -6.57 8.06 14.39
N LYS A 62 -7.14 9.16 13.88
CA LYS A 62 -7.49 10.33 14.69
C LYS A 62 -8.49 9.99 15.80
N GLU A 63 -9.57 9.28 15.46
CA GLU A 63 -10.64 8.89 16.40
C GLU A 63 -10.14 7.93 17.48
N SER A 64 -9.18 7.08 17.16
CA SER A 64 -8.56 6.17 18.13
C SER A 64 -7.67 6.88 19.16
N GLY A 65 -7.32 8.15 18.92
CA GLY A 65 -6.34 8.87 19.74
C GLY A 65 -4.91 8.34 19.61
N SER A 66 -4.64 7.55 18.58
CA SER A 66 -3.33 6.98 18.30
C SER A 66 -2.36 8.04 17.79
N ASN A 67 -1.08 7.91 18.18
CA ASN A 67 0.02 8.74 17.68
C ASN A 67 0.73 8.11 16.47
N LEU A 68 0.18 7.03 15.91
CA LEU A 68 0.75 6.36 14.75
C LEU A 68 0.57 7.21 13.48
N HIS A 69 1.54 7.14 12.58
CA HIS A 69 1.43 7.72 11.25
C HIS A 69 0.56 6.80 10.37
N PRO A 70 -0.56 7.29 9.80
CA PRO A 70 -1.41 6.52 8.91
C PRO A 70 -0.64 5.85 7.75
N GLU A 71 0.34 6.55 7.16
CA GLU A 71 1.21 6.03 6.10
C GLU A 71 1.95 4.76 6.55
N ALA A 72 2.40 4.73 7.80
CA ALA A 72 3.22 3.66 8.35
C ALA A 72 2.41 2.40 8.71
N ILE A 73 1.08 2.48 8.74
CA ILE A 73 0.21 1.37 9.16
C ILE A 73 -0.79 0.94 8.10
N LEU A 74 -0.68 1.46 6.88
CA LEU A 74 -1.58 1.15 5.77
C LEU A 74 -1.64 -0.36 5.47
N ASP A 75 -0.52 -1.08 5.51
CA ASP A 75 -0.51 -2.54 5.34
C ASP A 75 -1.32 -3.26 6.44
N GLY A 76 -1.20 -2.79 7.69
CA GLY A 76 -1.97 -3.33 8.81
C GLY A 76 -3.46 -3.04 8.67
N TRP A 77 -3.82 -1.86 8.18
CA TRP A 77 -5.20 -1.50 7.88
C TRP A 77 -5.82 -2.37 6.79
N VAL A 78 -5.08 -2.60 5.69
CA VAL A 78 -5.50 -3.54 4.64
C VAL A 78 -5.65 -4.96 5.19
N GLY A 79 -4.74 -5.41 6.07
CA GLY A 79 -4.87 -6.68 6.76
C GLY A 79 -6.13 -6.75 7.63
N GLY A 80 -6.50 -5.66 8.30
CA GLY A 80 -7.75 -5.53 9.05
C GLY A 80 -8.99 -5.70 8.17
N ILE A 81 -9.02 -5.07 6.99
CA ILE A 81 -10.11 -5.22 6.01
C ILE A 81 -10.26 -6.70 5.58
N VAL A 82 -9.15 -7.42 5.39
CA VAL A 82 -9.21 -8.85 5.06
C VAL A 82 -9.80 -9.67 6.21
N VAL A 83 -9.36 -9.42 7.44
CA VAL A 83 -9.89 -10.12 8.61
C VAL A 83 -11.39 -9.84 8.79
N GLU A 84 -11.81 -8.58 8.64
CA GLU A 84 -13.23 -8.18 8.67
C GLU A 84 -14.04 -8.95 7.61
N GLY A 85 -13.60 -8.95 6.35
CA GLY A 85 -14.28 -9.65 5.28
C GLY A 85 -14.33 -11.18 5.45
N VAL A 86 -13.30 -11.79 6.05
CA VAL A 86 -13.32 -13.21 6.42
C VAL A 86 -14.36 -13.48 7.52
N LEU A 87 -14.41 -12.64 8.55
CA LEU A 87 -15.38 -12.78 9.65
C LEU A 87 -16.82 -12.60 9.17
N GLU A 88 -17.07 -11.67 8.24
CA GLU A 88 -18.39 -11.49 7.61
C GLU A 88 -18.85 -12.74 6.86
N GLN A 89 -17.92 -13.44 6.17
CA GLN A 89 -18.23 -14.67 5.46
C GLN A 89 -18.43 -15.88 6.38
N LEU A 90 -17.75 -15.91 7.53
CA LEU A 90 -17.90 -16.99 8.53
C LEU A 90 -19.26 -16.98 9.23
N GLY A 91 -19.83 -15.79 9.46
CA GLY A 91 -21.05 -15.64 10.25
C GLY A 91 -20.83 -16.11 11.70
N GLU A 92 -21.71 -16.96 12.21
CA GLU A 92 -21.64 -17.45 13.61
C GLU A 92 -20.70 -18.65 13.80
N ASP A 93 -20.36 -19.38 12.73
CA ASP A 93 -19.48 -20.54 12.81
C ASP A 93 -18.01 -20.12 12.79
N THR A 94 -17.39 -20.15 13.95
CA THR A 94 -15.98 -19.79 14.17
C THR A 94 -15.08 -21.01 14.39
N SER A 95 -15.54 -22.19 13.97
CA SER A 95 -14.72 -23.41 14.00
C SER A 95 -13.48 -23.29 13.11
N ALA A 96 -12.43 -24.05 13.42
CA ALA A 96 -11.21 -24.08 12.61
C ALA A 96 -11.52 -24.58 11.19
N GLU A 97 -12.47 -25.50 11.05
CA GLU A 97 -12.95 -26.03 9.78
C GLU A 97 -13.63 -24.94 8.95
N ALA A 98 -14.51 -24.14 9.54
CA ALA A 98 -15.18 -23.02 8.87
C ALA A 98 -14.16 -21.95 8.43
N ILE A 99 -13.23 -21.57 9.32
CA ILE A 99 -12.15 -20.62 9.03
C ILE A 99 -11.33 -21.10 7.82
N ASN A 100 -10.89 -22.36 7.84
CA ASN A 100 -10.14 -22.94 6.73
C ASN A 100 -10.95 -22.96 5.44
N ALA A 101 -12.25 -23.25 5.49
CA ALA A 101 -13.12 -23.27 4.32
C ALA A 101 -13.26 -21.87 3.68
N VAL A 102 -13.43 -20.82 4.49
CA VAL A 102 -13.50 -19.44 3.99
C VAL A 102 -12.14 -18.98 3.44
N MET A 103 -11.06 -19.19 4.18
CA MET A 103 -9.71 -18.71 3.79
C MET A 103 -9.18 -19.33 2.50
N ARG A 104 -9.77 -20.43 2.01
CA ARG A 104 -9.44 -21.09 0.75
C ARG A 104 -10.02 -20.41 -0.48
N ASN A 105 -10.98 -19.51 -0.31
CA ASN A 105 -11.63 -18.86 -1.43
C ASN A 105 -12.13 -17.47 -1.03
N ILE A 106 -11.20 -16.56 -0.74
CA ILE A 106 -11.55 -15.18 -0.43
C ILE A 106 -11.41 -14.33 -1.68
N GLU A 107 -12.32 -13.36 -1.83
CA GLU A 107 -12.18 -12.22 -2.73
C GLU A 107 -12.61 -10.99 -1.94
N ILE A 108 -11.65 -10.21 -1.46
CA ILE A 108 -11.90 -9.04 -0.60
C ILE A 108 -11.54 -7.76 -1.36
N ASP A 109 -12.53 -6.88 -1.52
CA ASP A 109 -12.32 -5.54 -2.08
C ASP A 109 -11.48 -4.67 -1.13
N THR A 110 -10.35 -4.18 -1.64
CA THR A 110 -9.45 -3.28 -0.89
C THR A 110 -9.90 -1.82 -0.94
N LYS A 111 -11.04 -1.52 -1.58
CA LYS A 111 -11.64 -0.19 -1.72
C LYS A 111 -10.69 0.83 -2.36
N GLY A 112 -9.84 0.36 -3.27
CA GLY A 112 -8.84 1.18 -3.97
C GLY A 112 -7.55 1.43 -3.19
N LEU A 113 -7.38 0.84 -1.99
CA LEU A 113 -6.10 0.90 -1.26
C LEU A 113 -4.99 0.10 -1.96
N ARG A 114 -5.37 -0.85 -2.82
CA ARG A 114 -4.49 -1.57 -3.75
C ARG A 114 -5.08 -1.53 -5.16
N GLY A 115 -4.29 -1.92 -6.16
CA GLY A 115 -4.74 -1.93 -7.56
C GLY A 115 -5.77 -3.00 -7.93
N GLY A 116 -6.16 -3.86 -6.99
CA GLY A 116 -7.17 -4.90 -7.16
C GLY A 116 -7.57 -5.52 -5.83
N PRO A 117 -8.50 -6.49 -5.84
CA PRO A 117 -8.91 -7.22 -4.64
C PRO A 117 -7.78 -8.10 -4.11
N ILE A 118 -7.93 -8.56 -2.86
CA ILE A 118 -7.13 -9.65 -2.31
C ILE A 118 -7.88 -10.95 -2.57
N THR A 119 -7.26 -11.84 -3.35
CA THR A 119 -7.84 -13.13 -3.73
C THR A 119 -6.94 -14.25 -3.24
N TRP A 120 -7.52 -15.26 -2.60
CA TRP A 120 -6.85 -16.53 -2.31
C TRP A 120 -7.67 -17.69 -2.88
N THR A 121 -6.96 -18.72 -3.33
CA THR A 121 -7.52 -19.97 -3.84
C THR A 121 -7.06 -21.14 -2.95
N ASP A 122 -7.65 -22.33 -3.18
CA ASP A 122 -7.30 -23.56 -2.45
C ASP A 122 -5.79 -23.87 -2.49
N ASP A 123 -5.13 -23.53 -3.60
CA ASP A 123 -3.73 -23.82 -3.90
C ASP A 123 -2.80 -22.61 -3.77
N ASN A 124 -3.35 -21.40 -3.70
CA ASN A 124 -2.57 -20.17 -3.66
C ASN A 124 -3.13 -19.13 -2.68
N HIS A 125 -2.51 -19.05 -1.50
CA HIS A 125 -2.75 -17.96 -0.53
C HIS A 125 -1.77 -16.78 -0.72
N PHE A 126 -1.05 -16.79 -1.84
CA PHE A 126 -0.33 -15.63 -2.35
C PHE A 126 -1.19 -14.95 -3.43
N ARG A 127 -0.63 -13.93 -4.07
CA ARG A 127 -1.31 -13.14 -5.10
C ARG A 127 -1.06 -13.75 -6.48
N GLU A 128 -2.13 -14.11 -7.19
CA GLU A 128 -2.06 -14.49 -8.61
C GLU A 128 -1.77 -13.26 -9.50
N THR A 129 -2.34 -12.12 -9.13
CA THR A 129 -2.10 -10.83 -9.79
C THR A 129 -1.58 -9.83 -8.76
N ILE A 130 -0.43 -9.20 -9.07
CA ILE A 130 0.06 -8.06 -8.33
C ILE A 130 -0.05 -6.78 -9.17
N TYR A 131 -0.49 -5.71 -8.52
CA TYR A 131 -0.58 -4.40 -9.13
C TYR A 131 0.51 -3.51 -8.55
N TYR A 132 1.29 -2.86 -9.42
CA TYR A 132 2.25 -1.84 -9.01
C TYR A 132 1.86 -0.48 -9.58
N ARG A 133 1.95 0.55 -8.74
CA ARG A 133 1.86 1.96 -9.11
C ARG A 133 3.17 2.64 -8.74
N ALA A 134 3.58 3.62 -9.55
CA ALA A 134 4.79 4.40 -9.31
C ALA A 134 4.46 5.83 -8.93
N TYR A 135 5.19 6.37 -7.95
CA TYR A 135 5.03 7.72 -7.45
C TYR A 135 6.34 8.49 -7.55
N ARG A 136 6.24 9.82 -7.63
CA ARG A 136 7.39 10.74 -7.56
C ARG A 136 6.97 12.10 -7.00
N TRP A 137 7.95 12.91 -6.66
CA TRP A 137 7.74 14.35 -6.49
C TRP A 137 7.68 15.05 -7.85
N SER A 138 6.78 16.02 -7.99
CA SER A 138 6.68 16.90 -9.15
C SER A 138 7.06 18.32 -8.78
N ASP A 139 8.15 18.82 -9.34
CA ASP A 139 8.57 20.22 -9.16
C ASP A 139 7.56 21.20 -9.76
N GLU A 140 6.90 20.82 -10.86
CA GLU A 140 5.88 21.63 -11.52
C GLU A 140 4.66 21.83 -10.62
N LYS A 141 4.21 20.76 -9.95
CA LYS A 141 3.05 20.82 -9.04
C LYS A 141 3.44 21.24 -7.62
N GLY A 142 4.72 21.17 -7.28
CA GLY A 142 5.20 21.32 -5.90
C GLY A 142 4.58 20.29 -4.96
N ALA A 143 4.30 19.08 -5.45
CA ALA A 143 3.57 18.04 -4.73
C ALA A 143 3.96 16.63 -5.21
N MET A 144 3.55 15.61 -4.45
CA MET A 144 3.59 14.22 -4.89
C MET A 144 2.64 14.00 -6.07
N GLU A 145 3.01 13.08 -6.97
CA GLU A 145 2.14 12.65 -8.07
C GLU A 145 2.29 11.16 -8.38
N ILE A 146 1.25 10.62 -9.01
CA ILE A 146 1.31 9.31 -9.67
C ILE A 146 2.15 9.46 -10.94
N ALA A 147 3.35 8.88 -10.93
CA ALA A 147 4.25 8.86 -12.08
C ALA A 147 3.79 7.83 -13.13
N ARG A 148 3.17 6.74 -12.68
CA ARG A 148 2.56 5.72 -13.52
C ARG A 148 1.45 5.04 -12.74
N ASP A 149 0.27 4.95 -13.34
CA ASP A 149 -0.88 4.28 -12.74
C ASP A 149 -0.70 2.74 -12.67
N TRP A 150 -1.63 2.06 -11.99
CA TRP A 150 -1.60 0.63 -11.74
C TRP A 150 -1.27 -0.18 -12.99
N LYS A 151 -0.24 -1.02 -12.87
CA LYS A 151 0.08 -2.06 -13.83
C LYS A 151 -0.02 -3.42 -13.15
N ALA A 152 -0.89 -4.26 -13.70
CA ALA A 152 -1.03 -5.65 -13.30
C ALA A 152 0.13 -6.51 -13.85
N TYR A 153 0.56 -7.47 -13.04
CA TYR A 153 1.49 -8.53 -13.38
C TYR A 153 0.94 -9.84 -12.83
N GLU A 154 0.89 -10.85 -13.67
CA GLU A 154 0.62 -12.23 -13.24
C GLU A 154 1.86 -12.77 -12.53
N VAL A 155 1.65 -13.49 -11.44
CA VAL A 155 2.70 -14.08 -10.63
C VAL A 155 2.39 -15.56 -10.49
N GLU A 156 3.32 -16.39 -10.97
CA GLU A 156 3.32 -17.85 -10.80
C GLU A 156 3.89 -18.25 -9.44
#